data_AF-A0A150RMH7-F1
#
_entry.id   AF-A0A150RMH7-F1
#
_cell.length_a   1.000
_cell.length_b   1.000
_cell.length_c   1.000
_cell.angle_alpha   90.00
_cell.angle_beta   90.00
_cell.angle_gamma   90.00
#
_symmetry.space_group_name_H-M   'P 1'
#
loop_
_entity.id
_entity.type
_entity.pdbx_description
1 polymer ?
#
loop_
_entity_poly.entity_id
_entity_poly.type
_entity_poly.pdbx_seq_one_letter_code
_entity_poly.pdbx_strand_id
1 'polypeptide(L)'
;MRIPERSEVAPPPAPLRLWGRKGLVALREIGVLVMFAGAVNQAAVELWVIKNRWKVPHPEETRVLAQKLRFLQGWFMFSPNPVMDDGTLVVDAVTVDGRHIDPFTGKPPNFDLLHAKSFGYTQIWCDYFARIKLPANTTYRDAMKEYMYRYPERTGRPEDAIVSGDVYWVKDWNPKWGSTESYGEEREKLFSFQNPKAQARAEAEPGQPDESPAN
;
A
#
# COMPACT_ATOMS: atom_id res chain seq x y z
N MET A 1 68.33 -24.92 -12.41
CA MET A 1 67.11 -24.14 -12.74
C MET A 1 66.36 -24.93 -13.81
N ARG A 2 65.28 -25.65 -13.46
CA ARG A 2 64.48 -26.43 -14.42
C ARG A 2 63.42 -25.49 -15.02
N ILE A 3 63.47 -25.29 -16.33
CA ILE A 3 62.41 -24.62 -17.07
C ILE A 3 61.21 -25.59 -17.07
N PRO A 4 60.01 -25.19 -16.62
CA PRO A 4 58.86 -26.07 -16.67
C PRO A 4 58.55 -26.42 -18.13
N GLU A 5 58.30 -27.71 -18.38
CA GLU A 5 57.77 -28.21 -19.65
C GLU A 5 56.52 -27.44 -20.07
N ARG A 6 56.41 -27.22 -21.38
CA ARG A 6 55.33 -26.53 -22.09
C ARG A 6 53.98 -26.65 -21.37
N SER A 7 53.34 -25.51 -21.14
CA SER A 7 51.91 -25.45 -20.79
C SER A 7 51.13 -26.26 -21.83
N GLU A 8 50.48 -27.34 -21.41
CA GLU A 8 49.55 -28.08 -22.25
C GLU A 8 48.47 -27.10 -22.74
N VAL A 9 48.47 -26.89 -24.05
CA VAL A 9 47.44 -26.09 -24.71
C VAL A 9 46.14 -26.88 -24.57
N ALA A 10 45.20 -26.36 -23.77
CA ALA A 10 43.91 -27.00 -23.57
C ALA A 10 43.26 -27.33 -24.93
N PRO A 11 42.64 -28.51 -25.09
CA PRO A 11 42.07 -28.93 -26.37
C PRO A 11 41.00 -27.94 -26.83
N PRO A 12 40.91 -27.68 -28.15
CA PRO A 12 39.93 -26.73 -28.67
C PRO A 12 38.51 -27.18 -28.29
N PRO A 13 37.63 -26.25 -27.88
CA PRO A 13 36.29 -26.60 -27.44
C PRO A 13 35.52 -27.29 -28.56
N ALA A 14 34.79 -28.35 -28.22
CA ALA A 14 33.95 -29.08 -29.16
C ALA A 14 32.99 -28.15 -29.92
N PRO A 15 32.74 -28.37 -31.23
CA PRO A 15 31.88 -27.51 -32.05
C PRO A 15 30.50 -27.25 -31.43
N LEU A 16 29.88 -28.27 -30.82
CA LEU A 16 28.60 -28.15 -30.13
C LEU A 16 28.65 -27.15 -28.96
N ARG A 17 29.77 -27.11 -28.23
CA ARG A 17 29.99 -26.17 -27.12
C ARG A 17 30.17 -24.74 -27.62
N LEU A 18 30.79 -24.56 -28.79
CA LEU A 18 30.91 -23.25 -29.45
C LEU A 18 29.55 -22.75 -29.96
N TRP A 19 28.76 -23.63 -30.57
CA TRP A 19 27.40 -23.32 -31.04
C TRP A 19 26.45 -23.01 -29.88
N GLY A 20 26.49 -23.81 -28.81
CA GLY A 20 25.73 -23.54 -27.59
C GLY A 20 26.09 -22.20 -26.97
N ARG A 21 27.38 -21.84 -26.92
CA ARG A 21 27.84 -20.51 -26.47
C ARG A 21 27.29 -19.39 -27.34
N LYS A 22 27.34 -19.52 -28.67
CA LYS A 22 26.79 -18.52 -29.59
C LYS A 22 25.28 -18.35 -29.42
N GLY A 23 24.54 -19.45 -29.27
CA GLY A 23 23.11 -19.43 -29.00
C GLY A 23 22.77 -18.74 -27.68
N LEU A 24 23.51 -19.03 -26.61
CA LEU A 24 23.33 -18.37 -25.32
C LEU A 24 23.65 -16.87 -25.39
N VAL A 25 24.69 -16.47 -26.11
CA VAL A 25 25.00 -15.05 -26.35
C VAL A 25 23.85 -14.38 -27.10
N ALA A 26 23.37 -14.98 -28.19
CA ALA A 26 22.25 -14.42 -28.95
C ALA A 26 20.99 -14.27 -28.10
N LEU A 27 20.64 -15.28 -27.30
CA LEU A 27 19.51 -15.23 -26.37
C LEU A 27 19.68 -14.12 -25.33
N ARG A 28 20.90 -13.96 -24.78
CA ARG A 28 21.22 -12.86 -23.85
C ARG A 28 21.00 -11.51 -24.50
N GLU A 29 21.53 -11.29 -25.69
CA GLU A 29 21.38 -10.02 -26.40
C GLU A 29 19.91 -9.71 -26.72
N ILE A 30 19.16 -10.71 -27.18
CA ILE A 30 17.71 -10.56 -27.41
C ILE A 30 17.00 -10.21 -26.10
N GLY A 31 17.33 -10.89 -25.00
CA GLY A 31 16.80 -10.58 -23.67
C GLY A 31 17.08 -9.14 -23.26
N VAL A 32 18.33 -8.67 -23.42
CA VAL A 32 18.71 -7.28 -23.12
C VAL A 32 17.91 -6.30 -23.97
N LEU A 33 17.74 -6.56 -25.26
CA LEU A 33 16.95 -5.69 -26.15
C LEU A 33 15.48 -5.62 -25.74
N VAL A 34 14.87 -6.75 -25.38
CA VAL A 34 13.48 -6.80 -24.89
C VAL A 34 13.34 -6.02 -23.59
N MET A 35 14.26 -6.22 -22.64
CA MET A 35 14.28 -5.49 -21.37
C MET A 35 14.45 -3.99 -21.58
N PHE A 36 15.37 -3.60 -22.47
CA PHE A 36 15.63 -2.20 -22.81
C PHE A 36 14.42 -1.54 -23.47
N ALA A 37 13.79 -2.21 -24.44
CA ALA A 37 12.58 -1.71 -25.08
C ALA A 37 11.43 -1.51 -24.08
N GLY A 38 11.25 -2.47 -23.15
CA GLY A 38 10.29 -2.34 -22.05
C GLY A 38 10.58 -1.15 -21.15
N ALA A 39 11.83 -0.98 -20.73
CA ALA A 39 12.25 0.13 -19.86
C ALA A 39 12.08 1.49 -20.55
N VAL A 40 12.43 1.60 -21.84
CA VAL A 40 12.27 2.84 -22.61
C VAL A 40 10.79 3.18 -22.81
N ASN A 41 9.94 2.22 -23.17
CA ASN A 41 8.50 2.45 -23.30
C ASN A 41 7.89 2.88 -21.95
N GLN A 42 8.24 2.20 -20.85
CA GLN A 42 7.78 2.54 -19.51
C GLN A 42 8.21 3.96 -19.12
N ALA A 43 9.49 4.32 -19.33
CA ALA A 43 9.98 5.66 -19.07
C ALA A 43 9.25 6.72 -19.89
N ALA A 44 8.98 6.45 -21.18
CA ALA A 44 8.27 7.37 -22.05
C ALA A 44 6.81 7.61 -21.61
N VAL A 45 6.17 6.60 -21.02
CA VAL A 45 4.80 6.70 -20.49
C VAL A 45 4.74 7.43 -19.14
N GLU A 46 5.76 7.26 -18.28
CA GLU A 46 5.76 7.80 -16.91
C GLU A 46 6.42 9.18 -16.78
N LEU A 47 7.47 9.45 -17.54
CA LEU A 47 8.21 10.70 -17.42
C LEU A 47 7.33 11.88 -17.83
N TRP A 48 7.06 12.77 -16.87
CA TRP A 48 6.27 13.98 -17.04
C TRP A 48 6.68 14.83 -18.25
N VAL A 49 7.98 14.95 -18.53
CA VAL A 49 8.54 15.70 -19.67
C VAL A 49 8.13 15.12 -21.03
N ILE A 50 7.87 13.81 -21.11
CA ILE A 50 7.40 13.14 -22.32
C ILE A 50 5.87 13.10 -22.31
N LYS A 51 5.27 12.54 -21.25
CA LYS A 51 3.83 12.30 -21.12
C LYS A 51 2.99 13.57 -21.30
N ASN A 52 3.44 14.71 -20.77
CA ASN A 52 2.69 15.97 -20.88
C ASN A 52 2.75 16.57 -22.29
N ARG A 53 3.73 16.14 -23.11
CA ARG A 53 3.92 16.63 -24.48
C ARG A 53 3.40 15.66 -25.54
N TRP A 54 3.51 14.37 -25.29
CA TRP A 54 3.13 13.28 -26.20
C TRP A 54 2.44 12.15 -25.44
N LYS A 55 1.28 11.70 -25.95
CA LYS A 55 0.61 10.48 -25.46
C LYS A 55 1.28 9.26 -26.09
N VAL A 56 2.27 8.72 -25.40
CA VAL A 56 2.95 7.49 -25.81
C VAL A 56 2.02 6.30 -25.52
N PRO A 57 1.79 5.40 -26.50
CA PRO A 57 1.01 4.19 -26.25
C PRO A 57 1.75 3.27 -25.28
N HIS A 58 0.98 2.57 -24.45
CA HIS A 58 1.49 1.57 -23.53
C HIS A 58 0.87 0.20 -23.87
N PRO A 59 1.40 -0.49 -24.91
CA PRO A 59 0.94 -1.82 -25.31
C PRO A 59 0.93 -2.82 -24.16
N GLU A 60 0.10 -3.84 -24.26
CA GLU A 60 -0.06 -4.82 -23.18
C GLU A 60 1.24 -5.55 -22.88
N GLU A 61 2.02 -5.90 -23.89
CA GLU A 61 3.25 -6.66 -23.78
C GLU A 61 4.31 -5.89 -22.99
N THR A 62 4.55 -4.62 -23.33
CA THR A 62 5.51 -3.78 -22.61
C THR A 62 5.00 -3.43 -21.21
N ARG A 63 3.69 -3.24 -21.04
CA ARG A 63 3.06 -3.01 -19.73
C ARG A 63 3.23 -4.21 -18.80
N VAL A 64 2.94 -5.42 -19.30
CA VAL A 64 3.09 -6.66 -18.54
C VAL A 64 4.55 -6.88 -18.18
N LEU A 65 5.47 -6.68 -19.14
CA LEU A 65 6.91 -6.77 -18.91
C LEU A 65 7.35 -5.78 -17.81
N ALA A 66 6.96 -4.51 -17.92
CA ALA A 66 7.32 -3.47 -16.96
C ALA A 66 6.74 -3.73 -15.55
N GLN A 67 5.48 -4.19 -15.46
CA GLN A 67 4.85 -4.48 -14.18
C GLN A 67 5.44 -5.73 -13.51
N LYS A 68 5.67 -6.81 -14.27
CA LYS A 68 6.20 -8.07 -13.74
C LYS A 68 7.67 -7.96 -13.36
N LEU A 69 8.47 -7.23 -14.15
CA LEU A 69 9.90 -7.05 -13.91
C LEU A 69 10.25 -5.73 -13.21
N ARG A 70 9.23 -5.01 -12.73
CA ARG A 70 9.36 -3.82 -11.87
C ARG A 70 10.18 -2.69 -12.49
N PHE A 71 9.95 -2.39 -13.78
CA PHE A 71 10.56 -1.23 -14.45
C PHE A 71 9.94 0.13 -14.09
N LEU A 72 9.01 0.15 -13.13
CA LEU A 72 8.29 1.34 -12.69
C LEU A 72 9.28 2.43 -12.24
N GLN A 73 9.19 3.61 -12.84
CA GLN A 73 10.09 4.74 -12.61
C GLN A 73 9.44 5.74 -11.64
N GLY A 74 9.59 5.50 -10.34
CA GLY A 74 9.14 6.41 -9.29
C GLY A 74 10.22 7.43 -8.90
N TRP A 75 10.47 8.45 -9.73
CA TRP A 75 11.49 9.48 -9.43
C TRP A 75 11.03 10.58 -8.45
N PHE A 76 9.83 10.46 -7.87
CA PHE A 76 9.26 11.46 -6.97
C PHE A 76 10.11 11.74 -5.73
N MET A 77 10.97 10.80 -5.32
CA MET A 77 11.93 11.01 -4.22
C MET A 77 12.96 12.12 -4.49
N PHE A 78 13.16 12.49 -5.76
CA PHE A 78 14.04 13.58 -6.18
C PHE A 78 13.28 14.74 -6.82
N SER A 79 11.95 14.78 -6.62
CA SER A 79 11.13 15.88 -7.11
C SER A 79 11.55 17.17 -6.41
N PRO A 80 11.77 18.29 -7.15
CA PRO A 80 12.00 19.60 -6.55
C PRO A 80 10.86 20.04 -5.62
N ASN A 81 9.67 19.47 -5.80
CA ASN A 81 8.52 19.64 -4.93
C ASN A 81 8.19 18.28 -4.30
N PRO A 82 8.74 17.95 -3.11
CA PRO A 82 8.43 16.71 -2.42
C PRO A 82 6.95 16.68 -1.98
N VAL A 83 6.47 15.51 -1.59
CA VAL A 83 5.15 15.40 -0.94
C VAL A 83 5.21 16.21 0.36
N MET A 84 4.27 17.15 0.52
CA MET A 84 4.25 18.12 1.61
C MET A 84 3.22 17.79 2.69
N ASP A 85 2.35 16.83 2.43
CA ASP A 85 1.34 16.34 3.36
C ASP A 85 1.67 14.90 3.80
N ASP A 86 1.43 14.61 5.07
CA ASP A 86 1.35 13.26 5.58
C ASP A 86 -0.06 13.02 6.14
N GLY A 87 -0.46 11.76 6.22
CA GLY A 87 -1.79 11.45 6.72
C GLY A 87 -2.02 9.99 6.96
N THR A 88 -3.05 9.73 7.74
CA THR A 88 -3.49 8.40 8.09
C THR A 88 -5.00 8.31 8.03
N LEU A 89 -5.46 7.07 8.01
CA LEU A 89 -6.87 6.77 8.13
C LEU A 89 -7.22 6.62 9.61
N VAL A 90 -8.30 7.28 10.02
CA VAL A 90 -8.89 7.18 11.36
C VAL A 90 -10.32 6.70 11.19
N VAL A 91 -10.68 5.66 11.93
CA VAL A 91 -12.06 5.16 11.94
C VAL A 91 -12.69 5.44 13.28
N ASP A 92 -13.83 6.10 13.22
CA ASP A 92 -14.72 6.26 14.36
C ASP A 92 -15.86 5.25 14.26
N ALA A 93 -15.62 4.02 14.74
CA ALA A 93 -16.59 2.96 14.73
C ALA A 93 -17.31 2.85 16.07
N VAL A 94 -18.63 2.68 16.01
CA VAL A 94 -19.49 2.46 17.17
C VAL A 94 -19.71 0.96 17.32
N THR A 95 -19.47 0.45 18.52
CA THR A 95 -19.70 -0.94 18.90
C THR A 95 -21.12 -1.15 19.44
N VAL A 96 -21.57 -2.41 19.60
CA VAL A 96 -22.92 -2.74 20.08
C VAL A 96 -23.20 -2.18 21.49
N ASP A 97 -22.17 -2.02 22.31
CA ASP A 97 -22.28 -1.42 23.66
C ASP A 97 -22.17 0.12 23.65
N GLY A 98 -22.04 0.74 22.46
CA GLY A 98 -21.97 2.17 22.26
C GLY A 98 -20.57 2.78 22.36
N ARG A 99 -19.50 2.01 22.64
CA ARG A 99 -18.14 2.55 22.63
C ARG A 99 -17.69 2.94 21.23
N HIS A 100 -16.93 4.04 21.17
CA HIS A 100 -16.22 4.49 19.98
C HIS A 100 -14.79 3.91 19.94
N ILE A 101 -14.44 3.24 18.86
CA ILE A 101 -13.15 2.56 18.70
C ILE A 101 -12.65 2.64 17.25
N ASP A 102 -11.34 2.70 17.08
CA ASP A 102 -10.70 2.45 15.79
C ASP A 102 -10.31 0.96 15.70
N PRO A 103 -10.94 0.16 14.81
CA PRO A 103 -10.70 -1.27 14.67
C PRO A 103 -9.34 -1.65 14.06
N PHE A 104 -8.53 -0.67 13.61
CA PHE A 104 -7.15 -0.90 13.19
C PHE A 104 -6.16 -0.77 14.34
N THR A 105 -6.45 0.06 15.34
CA THR A 105 -5.57 0.25 16.51
C THR A 105 -6.09 -0.43 17.78
N GLY A 106 -7.40 -0.68 17.87
CA GLY A 106 -8.09 -1.13 19.07
C GLY A 106 -8.16 -0.08 20.18
N LYS A 107 -7.94 1.20 19.85
CA LYS A 107 -7.97 2.34 20.77
C LYS A 107 -9.08 3.32 20.40
N PRO A 108 -9.44 4.27 21.27
CA PRO A 108 -10.31 5.36 20.88
C PRO A 108 -9.80 6.06 19.60
N PRO A 109 -10.69 6.50 18.69
CA PRO A 109 -10.30 7.20 17.47
C PRO A 109 -9.46 8.43 17.81
N ASN A 110 -8.23 8.46 17.32
CA ASN A 110 -7.33 9.58 17.57
C ASN A 110 -7.25 10.46 16.31
N PHE A 111 -7.84 11.64 16.41
CA PHE A 111 -7.81 12.64 15.36
C PHE A 111 -6.70 13.67 15.51
N ASP A 112 -5.92 13.64 16.60
CA ASP A 112 -4.81 14.56 16.83
C ASP A 112 -3.54 14.00 16.16
N LEU A 113 -3.36 14.37 14.89
CA LEU A 113 -2.20 13.95 14.10
C LEU A 113 -0.97 14.79 14.42
N LEU A 114 -1.15 16.07 14.76
CA LEU A 114 -0.06 17.01 15.05
C LEU A 114 0.83 16.56 16.23
N HIS A 115 0.24 15.89 17.23
CA HIS A 115 0.98 15.36 18.37
C HIS A 115 1.19 13.84 18.31
N ALA A 116 0.75 13.18 17.24
CA ALA A 116 0.94 11.75 17.06
C ALA A 116 2.39 11.43 16.72
N LYS A 117 3.07 10.66 17.58
CA LYS A 117 4.43 10.16 17.27
C LYS A 117 4.42 9.04 16.24
N SER A 118 3.48 8.10 16.39
CA SER A 118 3.28 6.96 15.49
C SER A 118 2.02 6.21 15.88
N PHE A 119 1.31 5.69 14.89
CA PHE A 119 0.20 4.75 15.09
C PHE A 119 0.65 3.28 15.10
N GLY A 120 1.95 3.00 14.88
CA GLY A 120 2.50 1.64 14.92
C GLY A 120 2.08 0.76 13.73
N TYR A 121 1.59 1.36 12.65
CA TYR A 121 1.21 0.62 11.45
C TYR A 121 2.42 0.07 10.70
N THR A 122 2.28 -1.15 10.17
CA THR A 122 3.24 -1.69 9.21
C THR A 122 3.16 -0.94 7.89
N GLN A 123 4.23 -0.99 7.09
CA GLN A 123 4.25 -0.38 5.75
C GLN A 123 3.05 -0.79 4.87
N ILE A 124 2.62 -2.06 4.93
CA ILE A 124 1.47 -2.55 4.15
C ILE A 124 0.18 -1.80 4.52
N TRP A 125 -0.02 -1.52 5.81
CA TRP A 125 -1.19 -0.76 6.28
C TRP A 125 -1.11 0.69 5.86
N CYS A 126 0.05 1.33 6.01
CA CYS A 126 0.25 2.70 5.54
C CYS A 126 -0.03 2.83 4.04
N ASP A 127 0.51 1.92 3.22
CA ASP A 127 0.28 1.89 1.78
C ASP A 127 -1.20 1.65 1.46
N TYR A 128 -1.87 0.74 2.17
CA TYR A 128 -3.29 0.48 2.00
C TYR A 128 -4.14 1.73 2.31
N PHE A 129 -3.89 2.41 3.44
CA PHE A 129 -4.61 3.61 3.84
C PHE A 129 -4.38 4.78 2.87
N ALA A 130 -3.13 4.99 2.44
CA ALA A 130 -2.80 6.01 1.46
C ALA A 130 -3.51 5.78 0.11
N ARG A 131 -3.83 4.52 -0.23
CA ARG A 131 -4.53 4.16 -1.47
C ARG A 131 -6.05 4.22 -1.32
N ILE A 132 -6.62 3.76 -0.22
CA ILE A 132 -8.09 3.61 -0.06
C ILE A 132 -8.82 4.96 -0.02
N LYS A 133 -8.12 6.05 0.33
CA LYS A 133 -8.65 7.41 0.28
C LYS A 133 -8.98 7.87 -1.14
N LEU A 134 -8.24 7.38 -2.15
CA LEU A 134 -8.36 7.87 -3.52
C LEU A 134 -9.72 7.51 -4.13
N PRO A 135 -10.38 8.42 -4.87
CA PRO A 135 -11.68 8.16 -5.49
C PRO A 135 -11.68 6.93 -6.41
N ALA A 136 -10.58 6.68 -7.12
CA ALA A 136 -10.41 5.53 -8.01
C ALA A 136 -10.46 4.17 -7.29
N ASN A 137 -10.28 4.15 -5.96
CA ASN A 137 -10.23 2.93 -5.15
C ASN A 137 -11.49 2.74 -4.28
N THR A 138 -12.54 3.51 -4.53
CA THR A 138 -13.81 3.43 -3.77
C THR A 138 -14.43 2.04 -3.76
N THR A 139 -14.27 1.27 -4.85
CA THR A 139 -14.76 -0.12 -4.95
C THR A 139 -14.12 -1.07 -3.95
N TYR A 140 -12.92 -0.77 -3.44
CA TYR A 140 -12.23 -1.62 -2.45
C TYR A 140 -12.66 -1.33 -1.01
N ARG A 141 -13.50 -0.31 -0.78
CA ARG A 141 -13.96 0.06 0.56
C ARG A 141 -14.89 -0.99 1.17
N ASP A 142 -15.54 -1.83 0.36
CA ASP A 142 -16.39 -2.90 0.87
C ASP A 142 -15.58 -4.00 1.55
N ALA A 143 -14.43 -4.38 0.99
CA ALA A 143 -13.49 -5.29 1.65
C ALA A 143 -12.94 -4.72 2.97
N MET A 144 -12.76 -3.39 3.03
CA MET A 144 -12.39 -2.70 4.28
C MET A 144 -13.49 -2.86 5.33
N LYS A 145 -14.77 -2.64 4.96
CA LYS A 145 -15.91 -2.83 5.86
C LYS A 145 -15.97 -4.26 6.39
N GLU A 146 -15.82 -5.26 5.52
CA GLU A 146 -15.79 -6.67 5.93
C GLU A 146 -14.65 -6.99 6.91
N TYR A 147 -13.48 -6.38 6.72
CA TYR A 147 -12.39 -6.49 7.68
C TYR A 147 -12.74 -5.84 9.03
N MET A 148 -13.38 -4.67 9.02
CA MET A 148 -13.82 -3.98 10.24
C MET A 148 -14.92 -4.77 10.96
N TYR A 149 -15.89 -5.36 10.25
CA TYR A 149 -16.98 -6.13 10.86
C TYR A 149 -16.51 -7.40 11.58
N ARG A 150 -15.35 -7.94 11.18
CA ARG A 150 -14.70 -9.07 11.84
C ARG A 150 -13.83 -8.65 13.04
N TYR A 151 -13.97 -7.42 13.52
CA TYR A 151 -13.26 -6.97 14.72
C TYR A 151 -13.52 -7.86 15.97
N PRO A 152 -14.75 -8.33 16.26
CA PRO A 152 -15.01 -9.28 17.35
C PRO A 152 -14.25 -10.60 17.21
N GLU A 153 -14.04 -11.07 15.97
CA GLU A 153 -13.27 -12.30 15.72
C GLU A 153 -11.79 -12.11 16.06
N ARG A 154 -11.28 -10.89 15.88
CA ARG A 154 -9.90 -10.52 16.20
C ARG A 154 -9.68 -10.28 17.70
N THR A 155 -10.68 -9.76 18.41
CA THR A 155 -10.59 -9.50 19.86
C THR A 155 -11.10 -10.66 20.71
N GLY A 156 -11.91 -11.56 20.15
CA GLY A 156 -12.59 -12.64 20.87
C GLY A 156 -13.80 -12.16 21.69
N ARG A 157 -14.20 -10.89 21.54
CA ARG A 157 -15.22 -10.24 22.39
C ARG A 157 -16.46 -9.89 21.57
N PRO A 158 -17.62 -10.52 21.82
CA PRO A 158 -18.87 -10.22 21.10
C PRO A 158 -19.32 -8.76 21.23
N GLU A 159 -19.02 -8.11 22.36
CA GLU A 159 -19.35 -6.70 22.63
C GLU A 159 -18.58 -5.72 21.74
N ASP A 160 -17.47 -6.15 21.13
CA ASP A 160 -16.73 -5.34 20.16
C ASP A 160 -17.38 -5.36 18.76
N ALA A 161 -18.59 -5.92 18.62
CA ALA A 161 -19.30 -5.96 17.36
C ALA A 161 -19.61 -4.53 16.89
N ILE A 162 -19.12 -4.18 15.70
CA ILE A 162 -19.29 -2.84 15.14
C ILE A 162 -20.66 -2.74 14.49
N VAL A 163 -21.46 -1.75 14.91
CA VAL A 163 -22.81 -1.46 14.37
C VAL A 163 -22.78 -0.44 13.24
N SER A 164 -21.92 0.58 13.34
CA SER A 164 -21.80 1.66 12.36
C SER A 164 -20.48 2.40 12.56
N GLY A 165 -20.18 3.33 11.66
CA GLY A 165 -19.04 4.22 11.86
C GLY A 165 -18.78 5.14 10.69
N ASP A 166 -17.85 6.04 10.92
CA ASP A 166 -17.34 6.99 9.95
C ASP A 166 -15.85 6.78 9.74
N VAL A 167 -15.43 6.86 8.48
CA VAL A 167 -14.03 6.72 8.08
C VAL A 167 -13.51 8.07 7.61
N TYR A 168 -12.40 8.52 8.19
CA TYR A 168 -11.76 9.79 7.90
C TYR A 168 -10.35 9.60 7.37
N TRP A 169 -9.96 10.43 6.42
CA TRP A 169 -8.56 10.72 6.13
C TRP A 169 -8.17 11.96 6.93
N VAL A 170 -7.26 11.77 7.89
CA VAL A 170 -6.69 12.87 8.67
C VAL A 170 -5.30 13.12 8.12
N LYS A 171 -5.02 14.36 7.74
CA LYS A 171 -3.71 14.76 7.21
C LYS A 171 -3.25 16.04 7.86
N ASP A 172 -1.94 16.23 7.88
CA ASP A 172 -1.28 17.45 8.27
C ASP A 172 -0.26 17.85 7.19
N TRP A 173 0.36 19.00 7.40
CA TRP A 173 1.42 19.51 6.55
C TRP A 173 2.76 19.39 7.27
N ASN A 174 3.77 18.97 6.50
CA ASN A 174 5.14 18.88 6.94
C ASN A 174 5.61 20.19 7.58
N PRO A 175 6.55 20.14 8.55
CA PRO A 175 7.07 21.33 9.19
C PRO A 175 7.55 22.39 8.21
N LYS A 176 7.23 23.65 8.51
CA LYS A 176 7.76 24.79 7.75
C LYS A 176 9.27 24.88 7.90
N TRP A 177 9.92 25.53 6.94
CA TRP A 177 11.36 25.81 7.02
C TRP A 177 11.72 26.48 8.36
N GLY A 178 12.67 25.90 9.08
CA GLY A 178 13.11 26.38 10.40
C GLY A 178 12.22 25.95 11.58
N SER A 179 11.21 25.11 11.36
CA SER A 179 10.40 24.48 12.41
C SER A 179 10.51 22.96 12.35
N THR A 180 10.22 22.31 13.47
CA THR A 180 10.07 20.85 13.62
C THR A 180 8.62 20.41 13.82
N GLU A 181 7.70 21.36 13.92
CA GLU A 181 6.28 21.10 14.18
C GLU A 181 5.50 21.06 12.87
N SER A 182 4.74 19.98 12.67
CA SER A 182 3.72 19.90 11.62
C SER A 182 2.60 20.92 11.87
N TYR A 183 1.82 21.22 10.84
CA TYR A 183 0.74 22.20 10.96
C TYR A 183 -0.46 21.88 10.06
N GLY A 184 -1.57 22.59 10.27
CA GLY A 184 -2.70 22.57 9.33
C GLY A 184 -3.39 21.22 9.22
N GLU A 185 -3.71 20.60 10.36
CA GLU A 185 -4.49 19.37 10.39
C GLU A 185 -5.84 19.57 9.68
N GLU A 186 -6.13 18.68 8.74
CA GLU A 186 -7.37 18.63 7.98
C GLU A 186 -8.00 17.23 8.10
N ARG A 187 -9.34 17.20 8.16
CA ARG A 187 -10.11 15.97 8.27
C ARG A 187 -11.07 15.87 7.10
N GLU A 188 -10.88 14.84 6.29
CA GLU A 188 -11.74 14.54 5.16
C GLU A 188 -12.54 13.27 5.45
N LYS A 189 -13.86 13.39 5.53
CA LYS A 189 -14.73 12.21 5.67
C LYS A 189 -14.77 11.45 4.35
N LEU A 190 -14.31 10.20 4.36
CA LEU A 190 -14.26 9.36 3.16
C LEU A 190 -15.59 8.67 2.88
N PHE A 191 -16.19 8.05 3.91
CA PHE A 191 -17.49 7.39 3.84
C PHE A 191 -18.02 7.03 5.23
N SER A 192 -19.32 6.76 5.30
CA SER A 192 -19.99 6.14 6.45
C SER A 192 -20.35 4.70 6.13
N PHE A 193 -20.49 3.87 7.15
CA PHE A 193 -20.94 2.50 6.99
C PHE A 193 -21.88 2.08 8.13
N GLN A 194 -22.65 1.04 7.86
CA GLN A 194 -23.53 0.38 8.81
C GLN A 194 -23.39 -1.13 8.64
N ASN A 195 -23.47 -1.85 9.74
CA ASN A 195 -23.45 -3.31 9.80
C ASN A 195 -24.85 -3.82 10.17
N PRO A 196 -25.68 -4.19 9.17
CA PRO A 196 -27.05 -4.61 9.41
C PRO A 196 -27.13 -5.83 10.35
N LYS A 197 -26.14 -6.73 10.31
CA LYS A 197 -26.12 -7.94 11.14
C LYS A 197 -25.91 -7.61 12.62
N ALA A 198 -25.01 -6.68 12.92
CA ALA A 198 -24.76 -6.26 14.30
C ALA A 198 -25.88 -5.35 14.83
N GLN A 199 -26.46 -4.49 13.98
CA GLN A 199 -27.61 -3.67 14.36
C GLN A 199 -28.82 -4.53 14.73
N ALA A 200 -29.17 -5.53 13.90
CA ALA A 200 -30.27 -6.45 14.19
C ALA A 200 -30.05 -7.21 15.51
N ARG A 201 -28.78 -7.53 15.85
CA ARG A 201 -28.45 -8.15 17.13
C ARG A 201 -28.61 -7.19 18.30
N ALA A 202 -28.11 -5.95 18.17
CA ALA A 202 -28.25 -4.93 19.21
C ALA A 202 -29.72 -4.58 19.48
N GLU A 203 -30.57 -4.56 18.44
CA GLU A 203 -32.01 -4.34 18.57
C GLU A 203 -32.76 -5.54 19.18
N ALA A 204 -32.24 -6.76 18.98
CA ALA A 204 -32.84 -7.99 19.52
C ALA A 204 -32.47 -8.29 20.98
N GLU A 205 -31.42 -7.65 21.52
CA GLU A 205 -30.99 -7.75 22.93
C GLU A 205 -31.37 -6.45 23.68
N PRO A 206 -32.66 -6.20 24.02
CA PRO A 206 -33.00 -5.06 24.86
C PRO A 206 -32.42 -5.29 26.26
N GLY A 207 -31.70 -4.27 26.76
CA GLY A 207 -30.96 -4.31 28.02
C GLY A 207 -31.71 -4.98 29.16
N GLN A 208 -31.12 -6.04 29.69
CA GLN A 208 -31.52 -6.62 30.96
C GLN A 208 -30.91 -5.73 32.06
N PRO A 209 -31.69 -4.91 32.79
CA PRO A 209 -31.15 -4.22 33.95
C PRO A 209 -30.73 -5.28 34.98
N ASP A 210 -29.50 -5.17 35.48
CA ASP A 210 -29.00 -5.93 36.63
C ASP A 210 -29.88 -5.61 37.84
N GLU A 211 -30.94 -6.41 38.04
CA GLU A 211 -31.58 -6.54 39.35
C GLU A 211 -30.60 -7.30 40.25
N SER A 212 -29.70 -6.57 40.91
CA SER A 212 -29.01 -7.08 42.09
C SER A 212 -30.05 -7.41 43.16
N PRO A 213 -30.15 -8.66 43.65
CA PRO A 213 -31.03 -8.96 44.77
C PRO A 213 -30.45 -8.30 46.02
N ALA A 214 -31.19 -7.36 46.58
CA ALA A 214 -30.94 -6.87 47.93
C ALA A 214 -31.07 -8.06 48.91
N ASN A 215 -29.97 -8.37 49.60
CA ASN A 215 -29.95 -9.11 50.85
C ASN A 215 -28.87 -8.49 51.76
#